data_AF-A0AAJ4LVA6-F1
#
_entry.id   AF-A0AAJ4LVA6-F1
#
_cell.length_a   1.000
_cell.length_b   1.000
_cell.length_c   1.000
_cell.angle_alpha   90.00
_cell.angle_beta   90.00
_cell.angle_gamma   90.00
#
_symmetry.space_group_name_H-M   'P 1'
#
loop_
_entity.id
_entity.type
_entity.pdbx_description
1 polymer ?
#
loop_
_entity_poly.entity_id
_entity_poly.type
_entity_poly.pdbx_seq_one_letter_code
_entity_poly.pdbx_strand_id
1 'polypeptide(L)'
;MRLSHKRNVQAKLQKRIQAAVANLATAPRKAKPVASKATVSALVAEKKVAASEVAEVKNVAVSAVKSNLTLTPKQQQVLDIVTANVDGINPKSIGLAAGQDEAKAASWATGALKKLLEENLVTKEQLSGNKVIYKRA
;
A
#
# COMPACT_ATOMS: atom_id res chain seq x y z
N MET A 1 -22.41 -39.88 -5.71
CA MET A 1 -21.49 -39.44 -6.80
C MET A 1 -20.62 -38.20 -6.46
N ARG A 2 -20.38 -37.86 -5.18
CA ARG A 2 -19.85 -36.51 -4.83
C ARG A 2 -18.34 -36.43 -4.53
N LEU A 3 -17.68 -37.53 -4.13
CA LEU A 3 -16.28 -37.46 -3.67
C LEU A 3 -15.24 -37.61 -4.79
N SER A 4 -15.43 -38.56 -5.71
CA SER A 4 -14.51 -38.81 -6.83
C SER A 4 -14.37 -37.59 -7.74
N HIS A 5 -15.49 -36.96 -8.08
CA HIS A 5 -15.49 -35.73 -8.88
C HIS A 5 -14.74 -34.60 -8.20
N LYS A 6 -14.96 -34.38 -6.89
CA LYS A 6 -14.24 -33.36 -6.11
C LYS A 6 -12.74 -33.61 -6.08
N ARG A 7 -12.29 -34.86 -5.87
CA ARG A 7 -10.86 -35.22 -5.88
C ARG A 7 -10.23 -34.99 -7.26
N ASN A 8 -10.93 -35.33 -8.34
CA ASN A 8 -10.46 -35.11 -9.71
C ASN A 8 -10.31 -33.62 -10.04
N VAL A 9 -11.25 -32.78 -9.60
CA VAL A 9 -11.18 -31.32 -9.76
C VAL A 9 -9.98 -30.75 -9.00
N GLN A 10 -9.78 -31.16 -7.74
CA GLN A 10 -8.65 -30.70 -6.92
C GLN A 10 -7.30 -31.11 -7.53
N ALA A 11 -7.16 -32.37 -7.97
CA ALA A 11 -5.95 -32.85 -8.62
C ALA A 11 -5.65 -32.08 -9.93
N LYS A 12 -6.68 -31.74 -10.70
CA LYS A 12 -6.53 -30.96 -11.94
C LYS A 12 -6.08 -29.52 -11.66
N LEU A 13 -6.60 -28.92 -10.59
CA LEU A 13 -6.18 -27.58 -10.15
C LEU A 13 -4.73 -27.56 -9.68
N GLN A 14 -4.35 -28.52 -8.83
CA GLN A 14 -2.97 -28.64 -8.33
C GLN A 14 -1.96 -28.83 -9.47
N LYS A 15 -2.27 -29.68 -10.46
CA LYS A 15 -1.41 -29.86 -11.65
C LYS A 15 -1.19 -28.57 -12.43
N ARG A 16 -2.23 -27.73 -12.59
CA ARG A 16 -2.11 -26.44 -13.29
C ARG A 16 -1.25 -25.44 -12.51
N ILE A 17 -1.44 -25.37 -11.20
CA ILE A 17 -0.64 -24.50 -10.33
C ILE A 17 0.84 -24.92 -10.40
N GLN A 18 1.12 -26.22 -10.30
CA GLN A 18 2.49 -26.72 -10.31
C GLN A 18 3.17 -26.49 -11.68
N ALA A 19 2.44 -26.67 -12.79
CA ALA A 19 2.93 -26.33 -14.12
C ALA A 19 3.19 -24.83 -14.30
N ALA A 20 2.31 -23.96 -13.78
CA ALA A 20 2.50 -22.52 -13.82
C ALA A 20 3.73 -22.08 -13.02
N VAL A 21 3.94 -22.66 -11.83
CA VAL A 21 5.12 -22.40 -11.00
C VAL A 21 6.39 -22.88 -11.69
N ALA A 22 6.37 -24.08 -12.30
CA ALA A 22 7.51 -24.59 -13.06
C ALA A 22 7.86 -23.71 -14.26
N ASN A 23 6.86 -23.23 -15.01
CA ASN A 23 7.06 -22.31 -16.14
C ASN A 23 7.59 -20.93 -15.71
N LEU A 24 7.22 -20.46 -14.52
CA LEU A 24 7.79 -19.23 -13.95
C LEU A 24 9.25 -19.42 -13.54
N ALA A 25 9.60 -20.62 -13.05
CA ALA A 25 10.97 -20.96 -12.67
C ALA A 25 11.89 -21.22 -13.87
N THR A 26 11.33 -21.62 -15.03
CA THR A 26 12.09 -21.94 -16.26
C THR A 26 12.05 -20.84 -17.32
N ALA A 27 11.34 -19.72 -17.12
CA ALA A 27 11.34 -18.61 -18.06
C ALA A 27 12.71 -17.89 -18.07
N PRO A 28 13.52 -17.98 -19.14
CA PRO A 28 14.76 -17.21 -19.23
C PRO A 28 14.41 -15.74 -19.40
N ARG A 29 15.02 -14.88 -18.57
CA ARG A 29 15.05 -13.42 -18.79
C ARG A 29 15.68 -13.13 -20.15
N LYS A 30 14.86 -12.99 -21.20
CA LYS A 30 15.27 -12.35 -22.45
C LYS A 30 15.43 -10.85 -22.20
N ALA A 31 16.66 -10.44 -21.93
CA ALA A 31 17.10 -9.06 -22.04
C ALA A 31 17.42 -8.73 -23.50
N LYS A 32 16.87 -7.62 -24.01
CA LYS A 32 17.47 -6.72 -25.01
C LYS A 32 16.57 -5.49 -25.25
N PRO A 33 17.06 -4.36 -25.80
CA PRO A 33 18.44 -3.89 -25.99
C PRO A 33 18.67 -2.49 -25.37
N VAL A 34 19.93 -2.01 -25.35
CA VAL A 34 20.45 -0.63 -25.59
C VAL A 34 21.65 -0.31 -24.68
N ALA A 35 22.49 0.63 -25.16
CA ALA A 35 23.66 1.26 -24.52
C ALA A 35 24.98 0.47 -24.67
N SER A 36 25.78 0.78 -25.69
CA SER A 36 26.72 1.92 -25.80
C SER A 36 28.06 1.65 -25.11
N LYS A 37 29.07 1.52 -25.98
CA LYS A 37 30.41 2.10 -25.90
C LYS A 37 31.20 1.85 -24.60
N ALA A 38 32.28 1.11 -24.80
CA ALA A 38 33.43 1.05 -23.93
C ALA A 38 33.91 2.45 -23.47
N THR A 39 34.61 2.43 -22.34
CA THR A 39 35.88 3.10 -22.02
C THR A 39 35.84 3.94 -20.72
N VAL A 40 36.86 3.69 -19.90
CA VAL A 40 37.55 4.61 -18.95
C VAL A 40 37.15 4.56 -17.46
N SER A 41 38.08 3.96 -16.70
CA SER A 41 38.68 4.34 -15.39
C SER A 41 37.78 4.76 -14.23
N ALA A 42 37.78 4.04 -13.10
CA ALA A 42 38.85 3.96 -12.08
C ALA A 42 39.04 5.26 -11.26
N LEU A 43 38.89 5.08 -9.94
CA LEU A 43 39.56 5.78 -8.83
C LEU A 43 38.88 7.01 -8.18
N VAL A 44 38.40 6.77 -6.95
CA VAL A 44 38.86 7.37 -5.66
C VAL A 44 38.57 8.86 -5.34
N ALA A 45 38.23 9.04 -4.05
CA ALA A 45 38.40 10.21 -3.16
C ALA A 45 37.26 11.26 -3.02
N GLU A 46 36.55 11.10 -1.89
CA GLU A 46 36.45 12.03 -0.75
C GLU A 46 36.28 13.57 -0.95
N LYS A 47 35.25 14.08 -0.25
CA LYS A 47 35.19 15.36 0.48
C LYS A 47 34.87 16.65 -0.30
N LYS A 48 33.68 17.23 0.04
CA LYS A 48 33.50 18.57 0.68
C LYS A 48 32.35 19.43 0.09
N VAL A 49 31.24 19.47 0.85
CA VAL A 49 30.46 20.63 1.34
C VAL A 49 29.98 21.74 0.40
N ALA A 50 28.69 22.09 0.60
CA ALA A 50 27.97 23.38 0.45
C ALA A 50 26.84 23.30 -0.59
N ALA A 51 25.57 23.21 -0.18
CA ALA A 51 24.69 24.34 0.20
C ALA A 51 24.39 25.21 -1.03
N SER A 52 23.17 25.47 -1.46
CA SER A 52 21.90 25.81 -0.80
C SER A 52 20.88 25.97 -1.96
N GLU A 53 19.56 26.08 -1.87
CA GLU A 53 18.48 26.00 -0.87
C GLU A 53 17.24 26.45 -1.69
N VAL A 54 16.16 25.66 -1.79
CA VAL A 54 14.88 25.85 -1.05
C VAL A 54 13.99 27.01 -1.54
N ALA A 55 12.73 26.67 -1.80
CA ALA A 55 11.53 27.38 -1.32
C ALA A 55 10.32 26.46 -1.60
N GLU A 56 9.73 25.69 -0.67
CA GLU A 56 9.20 25.98 0.66
C GLU A 56 7.87 26.75 0.66
N VAL A 57 6.81 26.05 1.06
CA VAL A 57 5.75 26.52 1.96
C VAL A 57 5.44 25.31 2.87
N LYS A 58 6.12 25.12 4.02
CA LYS A 58 5.76 25.62 5.37
C LYS A 58 4.25 25.49 5.61
N ASN A 59 3.72 24.68 6.51
CA ASN A 59 3.80 24.78 7.98
C ASN A 59 2.63 23.84 8.42
N VAL A 60 2.66 23.00 9.45
CA VAL A 60 2.82 23.31 10.86
C VAL A 60 3.06 21.98 11.57
N ALA A 61 4.18 21.89 12.27
CA ALA A 61 4.37 20.94 13.35
C ALA A 61 3.39 21.23 14.49
N VAL A 62 3.11 20.20 15.30
CA VAL A 62 2.32 20.20 16.55
C VAL A 62 0.89 19.69 16.36
N SER A 63 0.72 18.39 16.58
CA SER A 63 0.07 18.01 17.83
C SER A 63 0.56 16.65 18.29
N ALA A 64 1.48 16.73 19.26
CA ALA A 64 1.85 15.60 20.09
C ALA A 64 0.65 15.21 20.95
N VAL A 65 -0.18 14.32 20.43
CA VAL A 65 -0.82 13.30 21.26
C VAL A 65 -0.14 12.01 20.86
N LYS A 66 1.04 11.79 21.44
CA LYS A 66 1.67 10.48 21.46
C LYS A 66 0.79 9.57 22.31
N SER A 67 -0.32 9.10 21.75
CA SER A 67 -0.68 7.71 22.01
C SER A 67 0.56 6.94 21.61
N ASN A 68 1.15 6.21 22.56
CA ASN A 68 2.39 5.44 22.45
C ASN A 68 2.19 4.23 21.51
N LEU A 69 1.56 4.48 20.37
CA LEU A 69 1.06 3.54 19.39
C LEU A 69 1.96 3.70 18.18
N THR A 70 2.91 2.78 18.06
CA THR A 70 3.73 2.66 16.85
C THR A 70 2.84 2.18 15.71
N LEU A 71 2.20 3.12 15.02
CA LEU A 71 1.41 2.84 13.83
C LEU A 71 2.35 2.48 12.68
N THR A 72 1.95 1.50 11.88
CA THR A 72 2.62 1.20 10.61
C THR A 72 2.49 2.39 9.65
N PRO A 73 3.41 2.59 8.69
CA PRO A 73 3.32 3.69 7.73
C PRO A 73 1.98 3.73 6.97
N LYS A 74 1.42 2.56 6.69
CA LYS A 74 0.11 2.43 6.04
C LYS A 74 -1.04 2.92 6.93
N GLN A 75 -1.01 2.58 8.23
CA GLN A 75 -2.02 3.06 9.17
C GLN A 75 -1.92 4.57 9.37
N GLN A 76 -0.70 5.09 9.42
CA GLN A 76 -0.47 6.52 9.51
C GLN A 76 -1.04 7.24 8.28
N GLN A 77 -0.73 6.76 7.07
CA GLN A 77 -1.27 7.33 5.83
C GLN A 77 -2.81 7.33 5.80
N VAL A 78 -3.44 6.24 6.26
CA VAL A 78 -4.91 6.18 6.34
C VAL A 78 -5.44 7.16 7.39
N LEU A 79 -4.78 7.28 8.53
CA LEU A 79 -5.16 8.23 9.58
C LEU A 79 -5.05 9.67 9.07
N ASP A 80 -3.97 10.01 8.38
CA ASP A 80 -3.72 11.34 7.82
C ASP A 80 -4.79 11.73 6.77
N ILE A 81 -5.22 10.77 5.94
CA ILE A 81 -6.31 10.99 4.99
C ILE A 81 -7.65 11.20 5.71
N VAL A 82 -7.92 10.42 6.77
CA VAL A 82 -9.15 10.59 7.56
C VAL A 82 -9.16 11.92 8.30
N THR A 83 -8.03 12.37 8.86
CA THR A 83 -7.93 13.67 9.54
C THR A 83 -8.07 14.85 8.58
N ALA A 84 -7.63 14.71 7.33
CA ALA A 84 -7.86 15.70 6.28
C ALA A 84 -9.33 15.82 5.86
N ASN A 85 -10.19 14.84 6.18
CA ASN A 85 -11.60 14.80 5.78
C ASN A 85 -12.53 14.84 7.01
N VAL A 86 -12.78 16.06 7.52
CA VAL A 86 -13.56 16.31 8.74
C VAL A 86 -15.00 15.77 8.68
N ASP A 87 -15.63 15.82 7.50
CA ASP A 87 -16.98 15.32 7.27
C ASP A 87 -17.07 13.78 7.25
N GLY A 88 -15.92 13.11 7.27
CA GLY A 88 -15.78 11.67 7.18
C GLY A 88 -15.65 11.16 5.75
N ILE A 89 -14.92 10.06 5.61
CA ILE A 89 -14.55 9.51 4.30
C ILE A 89 -14.84 8.01 4.23
N ASN A 90 -15.25 7.53 3.06
CA ASN A 90 -15.54 6.11 2.86
C ASN A 90 -14.23 5.32 2.56
N PRO A 91 -14.18 4.00 2.83
CA PRO A 91 -12.98 3.19 2.61
C PRO A 91 -12.43 3.24 1.18
N LYS A 92 -13.31 3.32 0.18
CA LYS A 92 -12.89 3.38 -1.24
C LYS A 92 -12.18 4.69 -1.52
N SER A 93 -12.75 5.83 -1.13
CA SER A 93 -12.18 7.16 -1.29
C SER A 93 -10.87 7.34 -0.53
N ILE A 94 -10.69 6.71 0.64
CA ILE A 94 -9.39 6.68 1.33
C ILE A 94 -8.32 6.01 0.45
N GLY A 95 -8.62 4.83 -0.09
CA GLY A 95 -7.67 4.14 -0.96
C GLY A 95 -7.36 4.93 -2.24
N LEU A 96 -8.34 5.63 -2.81
CA LEU A 96 -8.13 6.50 -3.98
C LEU A 96 -7.25 7.71 -3.65
N ALA A 97 -7.47 8.35 -2.50
CA ALA A 97 -6.61 9.45 -2.02
C ALA A 97 -5.17 8.97 -1.74
N ALA A 98 -5.00 7.69 -1.38
CA ALA A 98 -3.70 7.05 -1.23
C ALA A 98 -3.06 6.58 -2.56
N GLY A 99 -3.67 6.87 -3.71
CA GLY A 99 -3.16 6.50 -5.04
C GLY A 99 -3.32 5.01 -5.38
N GLN A 100 -4.23 4.29 -4.72
CA GLN A 100 -4.52 2.89 -5.05
C GLN A 100 -5.48 2.79 -6.24
N ASP A 101 -5.38 1.69 -6.99
CA ASP A 101 -6.34 1.36 -8.05
C ASP A 101 -7.76 1.22 -7.51
N GLU A 102 -8.77 1.65 -8.28
CA GLU A 102 -10.18 1.61 -7.89
C GLU A 102 -10.67 0.23 -7.43
N ALA A 103 -10.13 -0.84 -8.03
CA ALA A 103 -10.49 -2.21 -7.71
C ALA A 103 -9.97 -2.67 -6.34
N LYS A 104 -8.87 -2.08 -5.84
CA LYS A 104 -8.21 -2.46 -4.58
C LYS A 104 -8.34 -1.41 -3.49
N ALA A 105 -8.73 -0.18 -3.83
CA ALA A 105 -8.78 0.97 -2.92
C ALA A 105 -9.54 0.67 -1.62
N ALA A 106 -10.75 0.10 -1.72
CA ALA A 106 -11.55 -0.24 -0.56
C ALA A 106 -10.86 -1.30 0.33
N SER A 107 -10.41 -2.42 -0.25
CA SER A 107 -9.74 -3.50 0.48
C SER A 107 -8.40 -3.09 1.08
N TRP A 108 -7.71 -2.15 0.44
CA TRP A 108 -6.45 -1.61 0.95
C TRP A 108 -6.69 -0.83 2.24
N ALA A 109 -7.69 0.06 2.28
CA ALA A 109 -7.99 0.90 3.44
C ALA A 109 -8.59 0.10 4.61
N THR A 110 -9.48 -0.86 4.35
CA THR A 110 -10.18 -1.62 5.41
C THR A 110 -9.24 -2.35 6.37
N GLY A 111 -8.11 -2.86 5.86
CA GLY A 111 -7.10 -3.52 6.70
C GLY A 111 -6.47 -2.59 7.74
N ALA A 112 -6.22 -1.33 7.38
CA ALA A 112 -5.68 -0.33 8.30
C ALA A 112 -6.77 0.23 9.22
N LEU A 113 -7.95 0.52 8.69
CA LEU A 113 -9.10 1.02 9.45
C LEU A 113 -9.50 0.10 10.60
N LYS A 114 -9.36 -1.23 10.44
CA LYS A 114 -9.62 -2.17 11.53
C LYS A 114 -8.77 -1.88 12.77
N LYS A 115 -7.48 -1.59 12.57
CA LYS A 115 -6.57 -1.25 13.67
C LYS A 115 -6.81 0.15 14.23
N LEU A 116 -7.12 1.12 13.38
CA LEU A 116 -7.44 2.47 13.84
C LEU A 116 -8.75 2.54 14.65
N LEU A 117 -9.71 1.65 14.36
CA LEU A 117 -10.92 1.48 15.16
C LEU A 117 -10.61 0.81 16.52
N GLU A 118 -9.79 -0.25 16.53
CA GLU A 118 -9.38 -0.94 17.76
C GLU A 118 -8.67 0.02 18.75
N GLU A 119 -7.83 0.91 18.21
CA GLU A 119 -7.08 1.92 18.97
C GLU A 119 -7.90 3.19 19.27
N ASN A 120 -9.19 3.23 18.94
CA ASN A 120 -10.08 4.39 19.09
C ASN A 120 -9.52 5.69 18.46
N LEU A 121 -8.78 5.56 17.35
CA LEU A 121 -8.25 6.71 16.60
C LEU A 121 -9.24 7.19 15.53
N VAL A 122 -10.14 6.33 15.10
CA VAL A 122 -11.14 6.62 14.07
C VAL A 122 -12.49 6.08 14.54
N THR A 123 -13.56 6.83 14.31
CA THR A 123 -14.93 6.37 14.56
C THR A 123 -15.58 5.93 13.26
N LYS A 124 -16.38 4.86 13.32
CA LYS A 124 -17.17 4.35 12.20
C LYS A 124 -18.60 4.85 12.37
N GLU A 125 -19.05 5.67 11.45
CA GLU A 125 -20.43 6.13 11.39
C GLU A 125 -21.13 5.50 10.19
N GLN A 126 -22.31 4.94 10.44
CA GLN A 126 -23.17 4.42 9.37
C GLN A 126 -24.17 5.52 9.00
N LEU A 127 -24.04 6.04 7.78
CA LEU A 127 -25.03 6.92 7.19
C LEU A 127 -26.23 6.10 6.71
N SER A 128 -27.34 6.79 6.41
CA SER A 128 -28.56 6.20 5.86
C SER A 128 -28.25 5.18 4.74
N GLY A 129 -28.79 3.97 4.87
CA GLY A 129 -28.52 2.85 3.97
C GLY A 129 -27.26 2.06 4.33
N ASN A 130 -26.59 1.51 3.32
CA ASN A 130 -25.38 0.67 3.47
C ASN A 130 -24.08 1.48 3.36
N LYS A 131 -24.12 2.80 3.52
CA LYS A 131 -22.96 3.67 3.38
C LYS A 131 -22.25 3.85 4.74
N VAL A 132 -20.97 3.49 4.78
CA VAL A 132 -20.11 3.65 5.96
C VAL A 132 -19.10 4.75 5.71
N ILE A 133 -18.97 5.64 6.69
CA ILE A 133 -17.93 6.68 6.72
C ILE A 133 -17.08 6.54 7.98
N TYR A 134 -15.85 7.02 7.88
CA TYR A 134 -14.86 7.01 8.93
C TYR A 134 -14.46 8.44 9.23
N LYS A 135 -14.54 8.83 10.50
CA LYS A 135 -14.19 10.17 11.01
C LYS A 135 -13.08 10.07 12.04
N ARG A 136 -12.33 11.16 12.23
CA ARG A 136 -11.40 11.23 13.36
C ARG A 136 -12.21 11.06 14.66
N ALA A 137 -11.76 10.12 15.50
CA ALA A 137 -12.34 9.91 16.83
C ALA A 137 -12.12 11.11 17.74
#